data_AF-A0A925CYZ0-F1
#
_entry.id   AF-A0A925CYZ0-F1
#
_cell.length_a   1.000
_cell.length_b   1.000
_cell.length_c   1.000
_cell.angle_alpha   90.00
_cell.angle_beta   90.00
_cell.angle_gamma   90.00
#
_symmetry.space_group_name_H-M   'P 1'
#
loop_
_entity.id
_entity.type
_entity.pdbx_description
1 polymer ?
#
loop_
_entity_poly.entity_id
_entity_poly.type
_entity_poly.pdbx_seq_one_letter_code
_entity_poly.pdbx_strand_id
1 'polypeptide(L)'
;MMLRREDLKLDYSWANELEPHLFNGELTRRKFDRGNGNQVLFLINLYASQNPGFTLEEGLVIEDLLSNQLPLEAKSEISVFTWLREFRATNV
;
A
#
# COMPACT_ATOMS: atom_id res chain seq x y z
N MET A 1 -11.22 6.21 -7.15
CA MET A 1 -10.13 6.38 -8.14
C MET A 1 -9.05 5.36 -7.82
N MET A 2 -8.42 4.74 -8.81
CA MET A 2 -7.31 3.79 -8.59
C MET A 2 -6.03 4.38 -9.17
N LEU A 3 -4.92 4.16 -8.46
CA LEU A 3 -3.58 4.58 -8.85
C LEU A 3 -2.94 3.53 -9.75
N ARG A 4 -2.06 4.01 -10.64
CA ARG A 4 -1.18 3.23 -11.49
C ARG A 4 0.27 3.40 -11.05
N ARG A 5 1.13 2.52 -11.55
CA ARG A 5 2.59 2.59 -11.29
C ARG A 5 3.22 3.97 -11.58
N GLU A 6 2.67 4.69 -12.55
CA GLU A 6 3.13 6.00 -13.01
C GLU A 6 2.74 7.13 -12.06
N ASP A 7 1.78 6.88 -11.17
CA ASP A 7 1.33 7.85 -10.17
C ASP A 7 2.24 7.81 -8.92
N LEU A 8 2.96 6.72 -8.69
CA LEU A 8 3.91 6.57 -7.57
C LEU A 8 5.19 7.38 -7.84
N LYS A 9 5.75 7.98 -6.78
CA LYS A 9 6.92 8.87 -6.88
C LYS A 9 8.22 8.27 -6.36
N LEU A 10 8.15 7.16 -5.62
CA LEU A 10 9.34 6.51 -5.07
C LEU A 10 9.88 5.42 -6.01
N ASP A 11 11.17 5.12 -5.86
CA ASP A 11 11.84 4.08 -6.62
C ASP A 11 11.51 2.70 -6.04
N TYR A 12 10.78 1.91 -6.83
CA TYR A 12 10.38 0.56 -6.46
C TYR A 12 10.97 -0.50 -7.38
N SER A 13 11.23 -1.68 -6.79
CA SER A 13 11.45 -2.90 -7.55
C SER A 13 10.10 -3.45 -8.01
N TRP A 14 9.86 -3.35 -9.31
CA TRP A 14 8.74 -4.00 -9.97
C TRP A 14 9.17 -5.43 -10.29
N ALA A 15 8.90 -6.37 -9.38
CA ALA A 15 9.20 -7.78 -9.63
C ALA A 15 8.46 -8.24 -10.91
N ASN A 16 9.15 -8.98 -11.78
CA ASN A 16 8.60 -9.53 -13.01
C ASN A 16 7.29 -10.30 -12.75
N GLU A 17 6.40 -10.30 -13.75
CA GLU A 17 5.02 -10.81 -13.80
C GLU A 17 4.78 -12.28 -13.37
N LEU A 18 5.80 -12.97 -12.85
CA LEU A 18 5.75 -14.37 -12.42
C LEU A 18 5.31 -14.56 -10.96
N GLU A 19 5.25 -13.50 -10.16
CA GLU A 19 4.61 -13.59 -8.85
C GLU A 19 3.12 -13.20 -8.95
N PRO A 20 2.20 -14.01 -8.43
CA PRO A 20 0.78 -13.72 -8.43
C PRO A 20 0.49 -12.63 -7.39
N HIS A 21 0.92 -11.40 -7.69
CA HIS A 21 0.57 -10.16 -6.98
C HIS A 21 -0.66 -9.50 -7.61
N LEU A 22 -1.47 -10.28 -8.33
CA LEU A 22 -2.74 -9.82 -8.87
C LEU A 22 -3.63 -9.40 -7.70
N PHE A 23 -4.05 -8.14 -7.73
CA PHE A 23 -5.00 -7.58 -6.78
C PHE A 23 -6.26 -8.45 -6.72
N ASN A 24 -6.37 -9.32 -5.72
CA ASN A 24 -7.53 -10.20 -5.51
C ASN A 24 -8.47 -9.66 -4.42
N GLY A 25 -8.13 -8.52 -3.80
CA GLY A 25 -8.88 -7.92 -2.70
C GLY A 25 -8.71 -8.63 -1.36
N GLU A 26 -7.93 -9.71 -1.27
CA GLU A 26 -7.67 -10.44 -0.02
C GLU A 26 -6.26 -10.12 0.49
N LEU A 27 -6.19 -9.47 1.64
CA LEU A 27 -4.94 -9.28 2.37
C LEU A 27 -4.38 -10.64 2.78
N THR A 28 -3.12 -10.91 2.46
CA THR A 28 -2.48 -12.17 2.86
C THR A 28 -1.57 -11.99 4.06
N ARG A 29 -1.23 -13.10 4.72
CA ARG A 29 -0.18 -13.12 5.76
C ARG A 29 1.24 -13.09 5.17
N ARG A 30 1.38 -12.83 3.86
CA ARG A 30 2.69 -12.76 3.22
C ARG A 30 3.46 -11.57 3.75
N LYS A 31 4.78 -11.70 3.69
CA LYS A 31 5.68 -10.64 4.12
C LYS A 31 5.50 -9.44 3.20
N PHE A 32 5.19 -8.29 3.78
CA PHE A 32 5.13 -7.04 3.03
C PHE A 32 6.55 -6.54 2.77
N ASP A 33 6.80 -6.16 1.52
CA ASP A 33 8.02 -5.55 1.07
C ASP A 33 7.72 -4.13 0.57
N ARG A 34 8.13 -3.14 1.35
CA ARG A 34 8.03 -1.72 0.99
C ARG A 34 8.85 -1.35 -0.24
N GLY A 35 9.82 -2.18 -0.64
CA GLY A 35 10.58 -2.01 -1.87
C GLY A 35 9.86 -2.58 -3.11
N ASN A 36 8.78 -3.33 -2.93
CA ASN A 36 8.03 -3.94 -4.02
C ASN A 36 6.85 -3.04 -4.45
N GLY A 37 6.99 -2.44 -5.63
CA GLY A 37 6.00 -1.49 -6.16
C GLY A 37 4.62 -2.10 -6.36
N ASN A 38 4.54 -3.40 -6.66
CA ASN A 38 3.26 -4.10 -6.82
C ASN A 38 2.52 -4.20 -5.48
N GLN A 39 3.22 -4.51 -4.40
CA GLN A 39 2.60 -4.62 -3.06
C GLN A 39 2.21 -3.26 -2.49
N VAL A 40 3.06 -2.25 -2.68
CA VAL A 40 2.74 -0.87 -2.28
C VAL A 40 1.49 -0.39 -3.03
N LEU A 41 1.48 -0.54 -4.35
CA LEU A 41 0.34 -0.14 -5.18
C LEU A 41 -0.94 -0.92 -4.80
N PHE A 42 -0.82 -2.22 -4.50
CA PHE A 42 -1.93 -3.04 -4.03
C PHE A 42 -2.55 -2.46 -2.75
N LEU A 43 -1.73 -2.14 -1.74
CA LEU A 43 -2.23 -1.60 -0.47
C LEU A 43 -2.88 -0.23 -0.63
N ILE A 44 -2.27 0.66 -1.43
CA ILE A 44 -2.84 1.99 -1.66
C ILE A 44 -4.18 1.86 -2.39
N ASN A 45 -4.26 1.03 -3.43
CA ASN A 45 -5.51 0.79 -4.15
C ASN A 45 -6.57 0.08 -3.30
N LEU A 46 -6.16 -0.82 -2.41
CA LEU A 46 -7.07 -1.46 -1.46
C LEU A 46 -7.65 -0.42 -0.51
N TYR A 47 -6.82 0.48 0.02
CA TYR A 47 -7.28 1.58 0.86
C TYR A 47 -8.21 2.52 0.09
N ALA A 48 -7.85 2.89 -1.15
CA ALA A 48 -8.66 3.72 -2.02
C ALA A 48 -10.05 3.11 -2.30
N SER A 49 -10.14 1.79 -2.44
CA SER A 49 -11.42 1.11 -2.68
C SER A 49 -12.35 1.14 -1.45
N GLN A 50 -11.81 1.30 -0.24
CA GLN A 50 -12.58 1.39 1.00
C GLN A 50 -12.94 2.83 1.41
N ASN A 51 -12.33 3.84 0.76
CA ASN A 51 -12.50 5.25 1.13
C ASN A 51 -13.12 6.05 -0.03
N PRO A 52 -14.45 6.28 -0.01
CA PRO A 52 -15.10 7.14 -0.99
C PRO A 52 -14.59 8.58 -0.82
N GLY A 53 -14.01 9.15 -1.88
CA GLY A 53 -13.35 10.47 -1.84
C GLY A 53 -11.83 10.40 -1.97
N PHE A 54 -11.25 9.20 -2.04
CA PHE A 54 -9.82 9.01 -2.19
C PHE A 54 -9.21 9.80 -3.37
N THR A 55 -8.19 10.59 -3.07
CA THR A 55 -7.48 11.43 -4.05
C THR A 55 -6.07 10.92 -4.36
N LEU A 56 -5.48 11.41 -5.47
CA LEU A 56 -4.07 11.15 -5.81
C LEU A 56 -3.13 11.61 -4.68
N GLU A 57 -3.39 12.77 -4.08
CA GLU A 57 -2.58 13.32 -2.99
C GLU A 57 -2.59 12.39 -1.76
N GLU A 58 -3.74 11.84 -1.40
CA GLU A 58 -3.81 10.83 -0.34
C GLU A 58 -3.04 9.57 -0.68
N GLY A 59 -3.03 9.15 -1.95
CA GLY A 59 -2.21 8.06 -2.41
C GLY A 59 -0.71 8.28 -2.20
N LEU A 60 -0.23 9.47 -2.52
CA LEU A 60 1.17 9.86 -2.31
C LEU A 60 1.52 9.98 -0.82
N VAL A 61 0.59 10.43 0.01
CA VAL A 61 0.77 10.44 1.48
C VAL A 61 0.90 9.02 2.01
N ILE A 62 0.05 8.09 1.55
CA ILE A 62 0.13 6.69 1.96
C ILE A 62 1.43 6.05 1.46
N GLU A 63 1.83 6.35 0.23
CA GLU A 63 3.11 5.92 -0.33
C GLU A 63 4.29 6.31 0.58
N ASP A 64 4.34 7.58 1.00
CA ASP A 64 5.37 8.08 1.92
C ASP A 64 5.30 7.38 3.29
N LEU A 65 4.10 7.20 3.84
CA LEU A 65 3.89 6.49 5.11
C LEU A 65 4.40 5.04 5.07
N LEU A 66 4.10 4.31 3.99
CA LEU A 66 4.54 2.92 3.80
C LEU A 66 6.06 2.81 3.61
N SER A 67 6.69 3.83 3.04
CA SER A 67 8.14 3.85 2.84
C SER A 67 8.90 4.24 4.11
N ASN A 68 8.47 5.32 4.76
CA ASN A 68 9.22 6.01 5.81
C ASN A 68 8.74 5.72 7.23
N GLN A 69 7.44 5.48 7.43
CA GLN A 69 6.83 5.39 8.77
C GLN A 69 6.34 3.99 9.12
N LEU A 70 6.58 3.00 8.25
CA LEU A 70 6.16 1.63 8.49
C LEU A 70 6.87 1.04 9.72
N PRO A 71 6.13 0.59 10.74
CA PRO A 71 6.73 0.00 11.93
C PRO A 71 7.39 -1.35 11.58
N LEU A 72 8.54 -1.62 12.21
CA LEU A 72 9.31 -2.87 12.06
C LEU A 72 8.50 -4.13 12.43
N GLU A 73 7.43 -3.96 13.20
CA GLU A 73 6.50 -4.99 13.64
C GLU A 73 5.48 -5.36 12.55
N ALA A 74 5.16 -4.43 11.65
CA ALA A 74 4.24 -4.66 10.53
C ALA A 74 4.94 -5.41 9.40
N LYS A 75 5.13 -6.72 9.61
CA LYS A 75 5.82 -7.60 8.66
C LYS A 75 4.91 -8.16 7.58
N SER A 76 3.58 -8.11 7.73
CA SER A 76 2.63 -8.71 6.79
C SER A 76 1.68 -7.70 6.19
N GLU A 77 1.15 -7.96 5.00
CA GLU A 77 0.18 -7.07 4.34
C GLU A 77 -1.00 -6.73 5.24
N ILE A 78 -1.55 -7.73 5.96
CA ILE A 78 -2.61 -7.53 6.96
C ILE A 78 -2.15 -6.55 8.05
N SER A 79 -1.00 -6.79 8.65
CA SER A 79 -0.48 -5.92 9.73
C SER A 79 -0.25 -4.50 9.24
N VAL A 80 0.31 -4.35 8.04
CA VAL A 80 0.55 -3.05 7.41
C VAL A 80 -0.76 -2.32 7.13
N PHE A 81 -1.76 -3.03 6.58
CA PHE A 81 -3.05 -2.43 6.28
C PHE A 81 -3.83 -2.05 7.55
N THR A 82 -3.81 -2.90 8.57
CA THR A 82 -4.39 -2.59 9.88
C THR A 82 -3.72 -1.36 10.48
N TRP A 83 -2.39 -1.30 10.48
CA TRP A 83 -1.65 -0.14 10.94
C TRP A 83 -2.00 1.13 10.16
N LEU A 84 -2.08 1.06 8.82
CA LEU A 84 -2.43 2.20 7.97
C LEU A 84 -3.80 2.76 8.34
N ARG A 85 -4.79 1.88 8.57
CA ARG A 85 -6.13 2.27 8.99
C ARG A 85 -6.13 2.93 10.36
N GLU A 86 -5.43 2.36 11.33
CA GLU A 86 -5.33 2.92 12.69
C GLU A 86 -4.59 4.26 12.70
N PHE A 87 -3.50 4.35 11.94
CA PHE A 87 -2.70 5.57 11.82
C PHE A 87 -3.51 6.71 11.20
N ARG A 88 -4.27 6.42 10.14
CA ARG A 88 -5.15 7.42 9.51
C ARG A 88 -6.32 7.79 10.42
N ALA A 89 -6.96 6.83 11.11
CA ALA A 89 -8.07 7.11 12.02
C ALA A 89 -7.67 7.95 13.24
N THR A 90 -6.43 7.85 13.70
CA THR A 90 -5.91 8.58 14.87
C THR A 90 -5.44 10.00 14.50
N ASN A 91 -5.09 10.24 13.23
CA ASN A 91 -4.58 11.52 12.73
C ASN A 91 -5.61 12.29 11.86
N VAL A 92 -6.91 12.01 12.02
CA VAL A 92 -8.02 12.83 11.46
C VAL A 92 -8.49 13.85 12.49
#